data_AF-A0A6A5U769-F1
#
_entry.id   AF-A0A6A5U769-F1
#
_cell.length_a   1.000
_cell.length_b   1.000
_cell.length_c   1.000
_cell.angle_alpha   90.00
_cell.angle_beta   90.00
_cell.angle_gamma   90.00
#
_symmetry.space_group_name_H-M   'P 1'
#
loop_
_entity.id
_entity.type
_entity.pdbx_description
1 polymer ?
#
loop_
_entity_poly.entity_id
_entity_poly.type
_entity_poly.pdbx_seq_one_letter_code
_entity_poly.pdbx_strand_id
1 'polypeptide(L)'
;MWHDALSGRPGPEGRHSPTVMEVPGTMRWDIVRNEFTPDYCFGSFDIPSRTAGNWNPRVPDDALAIEYNYQGVKVSTSGYTPKEVLASRWRHQMRLGVSASGHAEAHIVAHELGHVFGMLHEHQRNDRDSYVEYNPTYINGFLATMQRAMAAIQPRPAAEFVMQKLRDDYEFAREYGFSGAAYTKGGFEPENPIDDPSGFDYDSIMLYPSTFGTSASNDRCATDVNFCPLAKVVRDAQGKVVGKERIEEKFKPSERDAGWIRKYYPWPAA
;
A
#
# COMPACT_ATOMS: atom_id res chain seq x y z
N MET A 1 -15.27 8.09 5.42
CA MET A 1 -14.42 6.93 5.80
C MET A 1 -13.36 7.32 6.83
N TRP A 2 -12.25 7.96 6.44
CA TRP A 2 -11.22 8.35 7.43
C TRP A 2 -11.73 9.32 8.49
N HIS A 3 -12.52 10.32 8.12
CA HIS A 3 -13.18 11.18 9.10
C HIS A 3 -14.05 10.39 10.09
N ASP A 4 -14.75 9.35 9.63
CA ASP A 4 -15.60 8.54 10.51
C ASP A 4 -14.75 7.70 11.47
N ALA A 5 -13.70 7.06 10.96
CA ALA A 5 -12.76 6.26 11.75
C ALA A 5 -11.98 7.10 12.77
N LEU A 6 -11.66 8.35 12.43
CA LEU A 6 -10.96 9.30 13.30
C LEU A 6 -11.89 10.04 14.27
N SER A 7 -13.16 9.64 14.34
CA SER A 7 -14.16 10.25 15.22
C SER A 7 -14.44 11.74 14.92
N GLY A 8 -14.30 12.15 13.65
CA GLY A 8 -14.68 13.47 13.16
C GLY A 8 -13.54 14.28 12.53
N ARG A 9 -13.65 15.60 12.67
CA ARG A 9 -12.69 16.58 12.13
C ARG A 9 -11.41 16.63 12.98
N PRO A 10 -10.30 17.12 12.42
CA PRO A 10 -9.09 17.40 13.19
C PRO A 10 -9.40 18.34 14.36
N GLY A 11 -8.84 18.07 15.53
CA GLY A 11 -9.11 18.85 16.73
C GLY A 11 -8.99 18.06 18.03
N PRO A 12 -9.24 18.71 19.19
CA PRO A 12 -9.18 18.08 20.50
C PRO A 12 -10.09 16.85 20.65
N GLU A 13 -11.28 16.90 20.05
CA GLU A 13 -12.26 15.79 20.09
C GLU A 13 -11.80 14.59 19.24
N GLY A 14 -11.35 14.84 18.00
CA GLY A 14 -10.82 13.81 17.11
C GLY A 14 -9.46 13.25 17.56
N ARG A 15 -8.70 14.02 18.35
CA ARG A 15 -7.34 13.71 18.84
C ARG A 15 -6.34 13.45 17.71
N HIS A 16 -6.54 14.08 16.56
CA HIS A 16 -5.64 14.03 15.41
C HIS A 16 -5.50 15.41 14.77
N SER A 17 -4.36 15.66 14.13
CA SER A 17 -4.05 16.89 13.39
C SER A 17 -4.19 16.83 11.85
N PRO A 18 -4.17 15.67 11.15
CA PRO A 18 -4.19 15.66 9.69
C PRO A 18 -5.44 16.30 9.11
N THR A 19 -5.25 17.35 8.32
CA THR A 19 -6.33 17.97 7.54
C THR A 19 -6.07 17.71 6.07
N VAL A 20 -7.04 17.11 5.38
CA VAL A 20 -7.00 16.98 3.92
C VAL A 20 -7.84 18.11 3.34
N MET A 21 -7.19 19.01 2.60
CA MET A 21 -7.86 20.09 1.88
C MET A 21 -7.43 20.00 0.43
N GLU A 22 -8.38 20.20 -0.47
CA GLU A 22 -8.04 20.46 -1.87
C GLU A 22 -7.20 21.73 -1.90
N VAL A 23 -5.99 21.64 -2.45
CA VAL A 23 -5.19 22.83 -2.72
C VAL A 23 -5.98 23.64 -3.75
N PRO A 24 -6.48 24.85 -3.41
CA PRO A 24 -7.30 25.61 -4.34
C PRO A 24 -6.51 25.78 -5.62
N GLY A 25 -7.01 25.22 -6.72
CA GLY A 25 -6.35 25.33 -7.99
C GLY A 25 -6.15 26.80 -8.29
N THR A 26 -4.90 27.26 -8.42
CA THR A 26 -4.68 28.55 -9.04
C THR A 26 -5.22 28.44 -10.46
N MET A 27 -5.99 29.44 -10.90
CA MET A 27 -6.56 29.43 -12.24
C MET A 27 -5.56 30.11 -13.16
N ARG A 28 -5.11 29.41 -14.21
CA ARG A 28 -4.27 30.00 -15.25
C ARG A 28 -5.14 30.38 -16.44
N TRP A 29 -4.96 31.58 -16.97
CA TRP A 29 -5.52 31.93 -18.27
C TRP A 29 -4.81 31.11 -19.36
N ASP A 30 -5.55 30.20 -20.01
CA ASP A 30 -5.07 29.46 -21.17
C ASP A 30 -5.38 30.25 -22.44
N ILE A 31 -4.35 30.83 -23.05
CA ILE A 31 -4.48 31.67 -24.26
C ILE A 31 -5.00 30.85 -25.45
N VAL A 32 -4.72 29.55 -25.51
CA VAL A 32 -5.15 28.68 -26.62
C VAL A 32 -6.64 28.34 -26.49
N ARG A 33 -7.10 28.10 -25.26
CA ARG A 33 -8.50 27.77 -24.99
C ARG A 33 -9.39 28.99 -24.71
N ASN A 34 -8.78 30.15 -24.49
CA ASN A 34 -9.45 31.40 -24.11
C ASN A 34 -10.35 31.23 -22.86
N GLU A 35 -9.85 30.49 -21.88
CA GLU A 35 -10.54 30.20 -20.62
C GLU A 35 -9.55 30.10 -19.45
N PHE A 36 -10.06 30.20 -18.23
CA PHE A 36 -9.26 29.86 -17.05
C PHE A 36 -9.23 28.34 -16.85
N THR A 37 -8.04 27.76 -16.78
CA THR A 37 -7.83 26.33 -16.52
C THR A 37 -7.26 26.11 -15.11
N PRO A 38 -7.63 25.02 -14.42
CA PRO A 38 -7.04 24.67 -13.14
C PRO A 38 -5.55 24.38 -13.28
N ASP A 39 -4.77 24.86 -12.32
CA ASP A 39 -3.37 24.49 -12.19
C ASP A 39 -3.21 23.13 -11.54
N TYR A 40 -2.55 22.23 -12.25
CA TYR A 40 -2.20 20.90 -11.76
C TYR A 40 -0.87 20.93 -11.00
N CYS A 41 -0.62 19.89 -10.21
CA CYS A 41 0.66 19.67 -9.51
C CYS A 41 1.85 19.64 -10.48
N PHE A 42 1.64 19.21 -11.72
CA PHE A 42 2.66 19.15 -12.77
C PHE A 42 2.27 20.00 -13.98
N GLY A 43 3.19 20.83 -14.48
CA GLY A 43 3.03 21.58 -15.73
C GLY A 43 3.26 20.72 -16.99
N SER A 44 3.97 19.60 -16.83
CA SER A 44 4.11 18.51 -17.81
C SER A 44 4.45 17.24 -17.05
N PHE A 45 3.87 16.10 -17.43
CA PHE A 45 4.08 14.82 -16.75
C PHE A 45 4.27 13.70 -17.77
N ASP A 46 5.37 12.95 -17.63
CA ASP A 46 5.67 11.79 -18.46
C ASP A 46 5.16 10.52 -17.77
N ILE A 47 4.04 10.02 -18.26
CA ILE A 47 3.27 8.91 -17.67
C ILE A 47 4.09 7.61 -17.53
N PRO A 48 4.93 7.18 -18.50
CA PRO A 48 5.65 5.90 -18.42
C PRO A 48 6.77 5.85 -17.37
N SER A 49 7.49 6.95 -17.13
CA SER A 49 8.71 6.94 -16.30
C SER A 49 8.45 7.04 -14.79
N ARG A 50 7.18 7.20 -14.38
CA ARG A 50 6.70 7.31 -12.98
C ARG A 50 7.34 8.41 -12.12
N THR A 51 8.32 9.15 -12.64
CA THR A 51 9.19 10.05 -11.86
C THR A 51 9.61 11.30 -12.62
N ALA A 52 9.25 11.46 -13.91
CA ALA A 52 9.60 12.65 -14.68
C ALA A 52 8.38 13.56 -14.87
N GLY A 53 8.37 14.66 -14.11
CA GLY A 53 7.38 15.72 -14.25
C GLY A 53 7.96 17.06 -13.82
N ASN A 54 7.54 18.14 -14.49
CA ASN A 54 7.89 19.48 -14.09
C ASN A 54 6.89 19.96 -13.04
N TRP A 55 7.28 19.91 -11.77
CA TRP A 55 6.45 20.40 -10.67
C TRP A 55 6.04 21.86 -10.90
N ASN A 56 4.77 22.17 -10.71
CA ASN A 56 4.25 23.52 -10.81
C ASN A 56 4.71 24.32 -9.58
N PRO A 57 5.59 25.33 -9.74
CA PRO A 57 6.16 26.07 -8.60
C PRO A 57 5.12 26.90 -7.82
N ARG A 58 3.87 26.98 -8.30
CA ARG A 58 2.75 27.62 -7.60
C ARG A 58 2.01 26.68 -6.65
N VAL A 59 2.23 25.37 -6.77
CA VAL A 59 1.68 24.37 -5.86
C VAL A 59 2.70 24.12 -4.75
N PRO A 60 2.30 24.15 -3.46
CA PRO A 60 3.19 23.83 -2.35
C PRO A 60 3.89 22.49 -2.55
N ASP A 61 5.20 22.43 -2.30
CA ASP A 61 6.01 21.23 -2.52
C ASP A 61 5.53 20.02 -1.69
N ASP A 62 4.68 20.20 -0.67
CA ASP A 62 4.09 19.17 0.19
C ASP A 62 2.66 18.77 -0.20
N ALA A 63 2.13 19.25 -1.32
CA ALA A 63 0.83 18.83 -1.83
C ALA A 63 0.84 17.35 -2.25
N LEU A 64 -0.22 16.61 -1.90
CA LEU A 64 -0.49 15.28 -2.44
C LEU A 64 -0.94 15.40 -3.90
N ALA A 65 -0.15 14.89 -4.83
CA ALA A 65 -0.56 14.80 -6.22
C ALA A 65 -1.40 13.54 -6.44
N ILE A 66 -2.67 13.72 -6.83
CA ILE A 66 -3.58 12.62 -7.17
C ILE A 66 -3.65 12.49 -8.69
N GLU A 67 -3.16 11.37 -9.21
CA GLU A 67 -3.26 11.01 -10.62
C GLU A 67 -4.40 10.02 -10.83
N TYR A 68 -5.25 10.27 -11.82
CA TYR A 68 -6.22 9.30 -12.29
C TYR A 68 -5.77 8.72 -13.63
N ASN A 69 -5.43 7.44 -13.66
CA ASN A 69 -4.99 6.74 -14.86
C ASN A 69 -5.95 5.61 -15.20
N TYR A 70 -6.59 5.70 -16.37
CA TYR A 70 -7.52 4.68 -16.86
C TYR A 70 -6.92 3.27 -16.96
N GLN A 71 -5.58 3.15 -17.04
CA GLN A 71 -4.85 1.89 -17.20
C GLN A 71 -4.63 1.10 -15.89
N GLY A 72 -5.07 1.60 -14.73
CA GLY A 72 -5.47 0.71 -13.63
C GLY A 72 -4.46 0.41 -12.50
N VAL A 73 -3.45 1.23 -12.26
CA VAL A 73 -2.58 1.06 -11.08
C VAL A 73 -3.18 1.78 -9.87
N LYS A 74 -3.23 1.08 -8.73
CA LYS A 74 -3.55 1.61 -7.40
C LYS A 74 -2.25 1.62 -6.61
N VAL A 75 -1.70 2.80 -6.36
CA VAL A 75 -0.45 2.93 -5.62
C VAL A 75 -0.32 4.33 -5.05
N SER A 76 0.23 4.40 -3.84
CA SER A 76 0.59 5.64 -3.19
C SER A 76 2.00 5.56 -2.64
N THR A 77 2.62 6.72 -2.49
CA THR A 77 3.82 6.87 -1.67
C THR A 77 3.46 6.67 -0.20
N SER A 78 4.34 6.06 0.60
CA SER A 78 4.10 5.94 2.02
C SER A 78 4.52 7.20 2.77
N GLY A 79 3.58 7.81 3.48
CA GLY A 79 3.84 8.79 4.53
C GLY A 79 4.04 10.23 4.07
N TYR A 80 3.99 11.10 5.07
CA TYR A 80 4.63 12.40 4.98
C TYR A 80 6.14 12.19 5.02
N THR A 81 6.79 12.09 3.86
CA THR A 81 8.23 12.16 3.75
C THR A 81 8.72 13.60 4.02
N PRO A 82 9.50 13.85 5.09
CA PRO A 82 10.10 15.15 5.33
C PRO A 82 11.06 15.52 4.21
N LYS A 83 11.22 16.82 3.94
CA LYS A 83 12.10 17.32 2.85
C LYS A 83 13.55 16.91 3.06
N GLU A 84 13.95 16.68 4.31
CA GLU A 84 15.26 16.22 4.74
C GLU A 84 15.53 14.77 4.34
N VAL A 85 14.47 13.95 4.25
CA VAL A 85 14.54 12.54 3.80
C VAL A 85 14.45 12.47 2.29
N LEU A 86 13.50 13.19 1.69
CA LEU A 86 13.31 13.26 0.25
C LEU A 86 12.97 14.68 -0.17
N ALA A 87 13.95 15.39 -0.73
CA ALA A 87 13.78 16.78 -1.14
C ALA A 87 13.00 16.96 -2.46
N SER A 88 12.46 15.88 -3.03
CA SER A 88 11.72 15.95 -4.29
C SER A 88 10.36 16.61 -4.08
N ARG A 89 9.97 17.44 -5.06
CA ARG A 89 8.69 18.19 -5.01
C ARG A 89 7.47 17.29 -5.17
N TRP A 90 7.65 16.05 -5.61
CA TRP A 90 6.59 15.07 -5.86
C TRP A 90 6.65 13.87 -4.91
N ARG A 91 7.19 14.08 -3.70
CA ARG A 91 7.37 13.02 -2.70
C ARG A 91 6.05 12.46 -2.13
N HIS A 92 4.91 13.12 -2.36
CA HIS A 92 3.58 12.62 -2.01
C HIS A 92 2.74 12.42 -3.28
N GLN A 93 2.49 11.16 -3.64
CA GLN A 93 1.68 10.81 -4.82
C GLN A 93 0.69 9.72 -4.48
N MET A 94 -0.50 9.80 -5.08
CA MET A 94 -1.49 8.74 -5.11
C MET A 94 -1.95 8.57 -6.55
N ARG A 95 -2.02 7.32 -7.03
CA ARG A 95 -2.51 6.98 -8.36
C ARG A 95 -3.71 6.07 -8.24
N LEU A 96 -4.77 6.44 -8.94
CA LEU A 96 -6.04 5.77 -8.91
C LEU A 96 -6.41 5.29 -10.32
N GLY A 97 -6.83 4.03 -10.40
CA GLY A 97 -7.34 3.41 -11.62
C GLY A 97 -8.86 3.48 -11.77
N VAL A 98 -9.40 2.98 -12.89
CA VAL A 98 -10.85 2.79 -13.10
C VAL A 98 -11.47 1.89 -12.03
N SER A 99 -10.71 0.93 -11.52
CA SER A 99 -11.15 0.09 -10.40
C SER A 99 -11.24 0.84 -9.06
N ALA A 100 -10.90 2.13 -9.02
CA ALA A 100 -11.16 3.03 -7.91
C ALA A 100 -12.26 4.08 -8.24
N SER A 101 -12.89 4.01 -9.42
CA SER A 101 -13.93 4.96 -9.83
C SER A 101 -15.32 4.48 -9.42
N GLY A 102 -15.80 4.95 -8.27
CA GLY A 102 -17.18 4.73 -7.82
C GLY A 102 -17.32 4.69 -6.30
N HIS A 103 -18.52 4.94 -5.79
CA HIS A 103 -18.81 4.85 -4.34
C HIS A 103 -18.52 3.46 -3.76
N ALA A 104 -18.70 2.39 -4.56
CA ALA A 104 -18.41 1.01 -4.15
C ALA A 104 -16.91 0.74 -3.92
N GLU A 105 -16.03 1.60 -4.44
CA GLU A 105 -14.57 1.43 -4.43
C GLU A 105 -13.88 2.47 -3.53
N ALA A 106 -14.65 3.20 -2.71
CA ALA A 106 -14.14 4.22 -1.80
C ALA A 106 -13.12 3.66 -0.78
N HIS A 107 -13.20 2.36 -0.49
CA HIS A 107 -12.24 1.68 0.39
C HIS A 107 -10.85 1.58 -0.21
N ILE A 108 -10.72 1.48 -1.54
CA ILE A 108 -9.41 1.55 -2.19
C ILE A 108 -8.79 2.92 -1.98
N VAL A 109 -9.57 3.99 -2.19
CA VAL A 109 -9.06 5.35 -1.94
C VAL A 109 -8.69 5.52 -0.47
N ALA A 110 -9.46 4.94 0.46
CA ALA A 110 -9.11 4.96 1.88
C ALA A 110 -7.83 4.17 2.19
N HIS A 111 -7.61 3.01 1.56
CA HIS A 111 -6.39 2.22 1.66
C HIS A 111 -5.17 3.02 1.17
N GLU A 112 -5.28 3.61 -0.02
CA GLU A 112 -4.24 4.46 -0.61
C GLU A 112 -3.95 5.69 0.24
N LEU A 113 -4.96 6.32 0.84
CA LEU A 113 -4.76 7.38 1.83
C LEU A 113 -4.06 6.87 3.10
N GLY A 114 -4.28 5.62 3.53
CA GLY A 114 -3.54 4.98 4.61
C GLY A 114 -2.04 4.94 4.32
N HIS A 115 -1.66 4.58 3.09
CA HIS A 115 -0.28 4.72 2.62
C HIS A 115 0.18 6.17 2.68
N VAL A 116 -0.58 7.15 2.18
CA VAL A 116 -0.20 8.58 2.28
C VAL A 116 0.04 9.02 3.73
N PHE A 117 -0.71 8.50 4.71
CA PHE A 117 -0.46 8.76 6.13
C PHE A 117 0.80 8.05 6.68
N GLY A 118 1.33 7.04 5.99
CA GLY A 118 2.58 6.37 6.34
C GLY A 118 2.40 4.93 6.77
N MET A 119 1.19 4.40 6.66
CA MET A 119 0.92 3.00 6.96
C MET A 119 1.43 2.11 5.83
N LEU A 120 2.14 1.04 6.18
CA LEU A 120 2.47 -0.04 5.26
C LEU A 120 1.39 -1.12 5.34
N HIS A 121 1.48 -2.14 4.49
CA HIS A 121 0.53 -3.25 4.60
C HIS A 121 0.73 -4.04 5.89
N GLU A 122 -0.37 -4.45 6.50
CA GLU A 122 -0.35 -5.17 7.78
C GLU A 122 0.37 -6.52 7.67
N HIS A 123 0.25 -7.21 6.53
CA HIS A 123 0.99 -8.45 6.25
C HIS A 123 2.47 -8.21 5.93
N GLN A 124 2.99 -6.99 5.97
CA GLN A 124 4.42 -6.72 5.84
C GLN A 124 5.13 -6.56 7.19
N ARG A 125 4.41 -6.61 8.31
CA ARG A 125 5.01 -6.63 9.65
C ARG A 125 6.08 -7.71 9.79
N ASN A 126 7.11 -7.44 10.59
CA ASN A 126 8.19 -8.39 10.83
C ASN A 126 7.70 -9.61 11.62
N ASP A 127 6.73 -9.38 12.52
CA ASP A 127 6.11 -10.40 13.38
C ASP A 127 4.94 -11.16 12.71
N ARG A 128 4.58 -10.83 11.47
CA ARG A 128 3.38 -11.36 10.78
C ARG A 128 3.26 -12.87 10.81
N ASP A 129 4.38 -13.61 10.77
CA ASP A 129 4.37 -15.07 10.63
C ASP A 129 3.84 -15.75 11.91
N SER A 130 3.64 -14.97 12.98
CA SER A 130 2.91 -15.40 14.18
C SER A 130 1.38 -15.45 13.96
N TYR A 131 0.88 -14.64 13.02
CA TYR A 131 -0.53 -14.30 12.81
C TYR A 131 -1.09 -14.80 11.47
N VAL A 132 -0.27 -14.74 10.42
CA VAL A 132 -0.65 -15.11 9.05
C VAL A 132 0.40 -16.03 8.44
N GLU A 133 -0.04 -16.90 7.54
CA GLU A 133 0.84 -17.66 6.67
C GLU A 133 0.87 -17.01 5.29
N TYR A 134 2.08 -16.68 4.82
CA TYR A 134 2.33 -16.27 3.44
C TYR A 134 2.92 -17.44 2.64
N ASN A 135 2.25 -17.83 1.57
CA ASN A 135 2.70 -18.86 0.64
C ASN A 135 2.95 -18.26 -0.77
N PRO A 136 4.22 -18.00 -1.15
CA PRO A 136 4.54 -17.39 -2.43
C PRO A 136 4.17 -18.27 -3.63
N THR A 137 4.02 -19.59 -3.45
CA THR A 137 3.74 -20.52 -4.56
C THR A 137 2.37 -20.34 -5.18
N TYR A 138 1.45 -19.71 -4.46
CA TYR A 138 0.10 -19.39 -4.94
C TYR A 138 -0.04 -17.98 -5.53
N ILE A 139 1.03 -17.18 -5.52
CA ILE A 139 1.08 -15.90 -6.20
C ILE A 139 1.23 -16.11 -7.71
N ASN A 140 0.46 -15.34 -8.49
CA ASN A 140 0.52 -15.41 -9.94
C ASN A 140 1.95 -15.21 -10.47
N GLY A 141 2.39 -16.08 -11.38
CA GLY A 141 3.71 -16.02 -11.99
C GLY A 141 4.85 -16.66 -11.19
N PHE A 142 4.62 -17.16 -9.96
CA PHE A 142 5.67 -17.72 -9.11
C PHE A 142 6.56 -18.75 -9.82
N LEU A 143 5.96 -19.78 -10.44
CA LEU A 143 6.73 -20.85 -11.09
C LEU A 143 7.61 -20.32 -12.23
N ALA A 144 7.07 -19.42 -13.06
CA ALA A 144 7.79 -18.84 -14.18
C ALA A 144 8.96 -17.95 -13.70
N THR A 145 8.75 -17.16 -12.64
CA THR A 145 9.80 -16.36 -12.01
C THR A 145 10.87 -17.24 -11.38
N MET A 146 10.48 -18.29 -10.64
CA MET A 146 11.41 -19.23 -10.02
C MET A 146 12.30 -19.90 -11.06
N GLN A 147 11.73 -20.38 -12.17
CA GLN A 147 12.49 -20.97 -13.27
C GLN A 147 13.48 -19.97 -13.89
N ARG A 148 13.05 -18.71 -14.08
CA ARG A 148 13.91 -17.63 -14.60
C ARG A 148 15.10 -17.37 -13.67
N ALA A 149 14.86 -17.23 -12.37
CA ALA A 149 15.90 -16.99 -11.38
C ALA A 149 16.89 -18.16 -11.30
N MET A 150 16.40 -19.41 -11.27
CA MET A 150 17.24 -20.61 -11.27
C MET A 150 18.12 -20.74 -12.52
N ALA A 151 17.64 -20.29 -13.69
CA ALA A 151 18.40 -20.33 -14.93
C ALA A 151 19.49 -19.23 -14.99
N ALA A 152 19.25 -18.08 -14.36
CA ALA A 152 20.14 -16.93 -14.39
C ALA A 152 21.35 -17.04 -13.44
N ILE A 153 21.21 -17.74 -12.31
CA ILE A 153 22.24 -17.81 -11.27
C ILE A 153 23.20 -18.98 -11.54
N GLN A 154 24.51 -18.70 -11.48
CA GLN A 154 25.57 -19.69 -11.66
C GLN A 154 26.53 -19.71 -10.45
N PRO A 155 26.89 -20.89 -9.91
CA PRO A 155 26.35 -22.21 -10.25
C PRO A 155 24.84 -22.32 -9.94
N ARG A 156 24.13 -23.24 -10.60
CA ARG A 156 22.68 -23.40 -10.43
C ARG A 156 22.34 -23.58 -8.94
N PRO A 157 21.50 -22.71 -8.35
CA PRO A 157 21.18 -22.77 -6.93
C PRO A 157 20.19 -23.89 -6.61
N ALA A 158 20.10 -24.26 -5.33
CA ALA A 158 19.02 -25.10 -4.81
C ALA A 158 17.67 -24.40 -4.98
N ALA A 159 16.60 -25.18 -5.20
CA ALA A 159 15.26 -24.66 -5.39
C ALA A 159 14.75 -23.90 -4.15
N GLU A 160 15.06 -24.44 -2.96
CA GLU A 160 14.70 -23.88 -1.66
C GLU A 160 15.33 -22.51 -1.45
N PHE A 161 16.57 -22.32 -1.88
CA PHE A 161 17.26 -21.03 -1.80
C PHE A 161 16.53 -19.97 -2.63
N VAL A 162 16.19 -20.27 -3.89
CA VAL A 162 15.48 -19.33 -4.77
C VAL A 162 14.08 -19.04 -4.24
N MET A 163 13.37 -20.06 -3.74
CA MET A 163 12.06 -19.88 -3.13
C MET A 163 12.12 -18.94 -1.91
N GLN A 164 13.08 -19.15 -1.01
CA GLN A 164 13.28 -18.31 0.16
C GLN A 164 13.61 -16.87 -0.25
N LYS A 165 14.48 -16.69 -1.25
CA LYS A 165 14.81 -15.37 -1.79
C LYS A 165 13.58 -14.67 -2.39
N LEU A 166 12.78 -15.35 -3.21
CA LEU A 166 11.54 -14.77 -3.75
C LEU A 166 10.51 -14.42 -2.66
N ARG A 167 10.54 -15.12 -1.52
CA ARG A 167 9.61 -14.93 -0.39
C ARG A 167 10.01 -13.76 0.50
N ASP A 168 11.29 -13.65 0.82
CA ASP A 168 11.79 -12.82 1.93
C ASP A 168 12.72 -11.69 1.46
N ASP A 169 13.25 -11.75 0.23
CA ASP A 169 14.18 -10.75 -0.33
C ASP A 169 13.50 -9.98 -1.46
N TYR A 170 13.11 -8.74 -1.16
CA TYR A 170 12.41 -7.89 -2.11
C TYR A 170 13.21 -7.52 -3.33
N GLU A 171 14.48 -7.17 -3.16
CA GLU A 171 15.33 -6.74 -4.27
C GLU A 171 15.48 -7.90 -5.25
N PHE A 172 15.69 -9.10 -4.72
CA PHE A 172 15.70 -10.32 -5.51
C PHE A 172 14.34 -10.59 -6.19
N ALA A 173 13.23 -10.50 -5.45
CA ALA A 173 11.90 -10.71 -6.01
C ALA A 173 11.60 -9.71 -7.15
N ARG A 174 11.94 -8.44 -6.97
CA ARG A 174 11.75 -7.37 -7.95
C ARG A 174 12.65 -7.54 -9.18
N GLU A 175 13.92 -7.90 -8.99
CA GLU A 175 14.89 -8.16 -10.07
C GLU A 175 14.34 -9.17 -11.07
N TYR A 176 13.70 -10.24 -10.58
CA TYR A 176 13.09 -11.27 -11.41
C TYR A 176 11.62 -11.01 -11.78
N GLY A 177 11.08 -9.84 -11.43
CA GLY A 177 9.72 -9.41 -11.77
C GLY A 177 8.63 -10.21 -11.05
N PHE A 178 8.90 -10.69 -9.84
CA PHE A 178 7.92 -11.40 -9.03
C PHE A 178 6.97 -10.44 -8.32
N SER A 179 5.67 -10.57 -8.56
CA SER A 179 4.63 -9.77 -7.88
C SER A 179 4.57 -10.04 -6.37
N GLY A 180 5.06 -11.20 -5.90
CA GLY A 180 5.17 -11.51 -4.49
C GLY A 180 6.14 -10.62 -3.72
N ALA A 181 6.93 -9.78 -4.40
CA ALA A 181 7.68 -8.69 -3.77
C ALA A 181 6.79 -7.81 -2.87
N ALA A 182 5.51 -7.60 -3.21
CA ALA A 182 4.56 -6.84 -2.39
C ALA A 182 4.18 -7.51 -1.05
N TYR A 183 4.61 -8.76 -0.82
CA TYR A 183 4.41 -9.51 0.41
C TYR A 183 5.66 -9.60 1.27
N THR A 184 6.79 -9.07 0.84
CA THR A 184 8.04 -9.13 1.62
C THR A 184 7.95 -8.21 2.86
N LYS A 185 8.61 -8.61 3.96
CA LYS A 185 8.54 -7.91 5.26
C LYS A 185 9.17 -6.51 5.17
N GLY A 186 8.70 -5.58 6.00
CA GLY A 186 9.26 -4.23 6.16
C GLY A 186 8.92 -3.23 5.05
N GLY A 187 8.21 -3.64 3.99
CA GLY A 187 7.62 -2.73 3.00
C GLY A 187 8.56 -1.76 2.28
N PHE A 188 9.86 -2.02 2.23
CA PHE A 188 10.89 -1.17 1.60
C PHE A 188 11.10 0.19 2.23
N GLU A 189 10.59 0.40 3.43
CA GLU A 189 10.76 1.65 4.16
C GLU A 189 11.43 1.37 5.50
N PRO A 190 12.78 1.39 5.54
CA PRO A 190 13.53 1.29 6.77
C PRO A 190 13.01 2.31 7.79
N GLU A 191 12.94 1.91 9.06
CA GLU A 191 12.50 2.77 10.18
C GLU A 191 11.01 3.16 10.18
N ASN A 192 10.22 2.73 9.19
CA ASN A 192 8.76 2.86 9.27
C ASN A 192 8.24 2.03 10.46
N PRO A 193 7.37 2.58 11.33
CA PRO A 193 6.90 1.91 12.54
C PRO A 193 5.82 0.87 12.24
N ILE A 194 6.12 -0.06 11.32
CA ILE A 194 5.22 -1.11 10.87
C ILE A 194 4.85 -2.08 12.00
N ASP A 195 5.81 -2.38 12.89
CA ASP A 195 5.61 -3.26 14.05
C ASP A 195 5.04 -2.48 15.25
N ASP A 196 4.01 -1.65 15.02
CA ASP A 196 3.37 -0.89 16.09
C ASP A 196 3.00 -1.82 17.27
N PRO A 197 3.29 -1.44 18.53
CA PRO A 197 3.05 -2.27 19.71
C PRO A 197 1.55 -2.53 19.98
N SER A 198 0.62 -1.92 19.25
CA SER A 198 -0.80 -2.30 19.27
C SER A 198 -1.04 -3.75 18.82
N GLY A 199 -0.06 -4.38 18.19
CA GLY A 199 -0.11 -5.74 17.68
C GLY A 199 -0.84 -5.85 16.34
N PHE A 200 -0.84 -7.07 15.79
CA PHE A 200 -1.41 -7.34 14.47
C PHE A 200 -2.93 -7.09 14.43
N ASP A 201 -3.39 -6.40 13.39
CA ASP A 201 -4.78 -6.02 13.18
C ASP A 201 -5.41 -6.72 11.96
N TYR A 202 -6.14 -7.81 12.21
CA TYR A 202 -6.89 -8.51 11.17
C TYR A 202 -8.03 -7.69 10.55
N ASP A 203 -8.42 -6.56 11.14
CA ASP A 203 -9.46 -5.67 10.63
C ASP A 203 -8.90 -4.43 9.93
N SER A 204 -7.57 -4.31 9.85
CA SER A 204 -6.92 -3.19 9.18
C SER A 204 -7.31 -3.12 7.71
N ILE A 205 -7.62 -1.91 7.23
CA ILE A 205 -7.80 -1.66 5.80
C ILE A 205 -6.51 -1.91 5.00
N MET A 206 -5.36 -1.93 5.67
CA MET A 206 -4.04 -2.17 5.09
C MET A 206 -3.70 -3.67 4.97
N LEU A 207 -4.57 -4.59 5.41
CA LEU A 207 -4.37 -6.02 5.26
C LEU A 207 -4.94 -6.52 3.93
N TYR A 208 -4.10 -7.16 3.11
CA TYR A 208 -4.59 -7.81 1.89
C TYR A 208 -5.56 -8.97 2.19
N PRO A 209 -6.63 -9.13 1.40
CA PRO A 209 -7.47 -10.32 1.48
C PRO A 209 -6.70 -11.56 1.02
N SER A 210 -7.15 -12.74 1.45
CA SER A 210 -6.51 -14.02 1.11
C SER A 210 -6.35 -14.28 -0.38
N THR A 211 -7.24 -13.72 -1.21
CA THR A 211 -7.26 -13.89 -2.67
C THR A 211 -6.34 -12.92 -3.40
N PHE A 212 -5.73 -11.94 -2.73
CA PHE A 212 -4.94 -10.94 -3.43
C PHE A 212 -3.73 -11.57 -4.13
N GLY A 213 -3.50 -11.21 -5.39
CA GLY A 213 -2.38 -11.73 -6.17
C GLY A 213 -2.49 -13.21 -6.60
N THR A 214 -3.61 -13.90 -6.33
CA THR A 214 -3.85 -15.23 -6.91
C THR A 214 -3.95 -15.15 -8.42
N SER A 215 -3.48 -16.18 -9.12
CA SER A 215 -3.76 -16.31 -10.55
C SER A 215 -5.26 -16.51 -10.79
N ALA A 216 -5.81 -15.89 -11.84
CA ALA A 216 -7.20 -16.07 -12.26
C ALA A 216 -7.53 -17.52 -12.65
N SER A 217 -6.52 -18.37 -12.89
CA SER A 217 -6.71 -19.81 -13.13
C SER A 217 -6.71 -20.66 -11.85
N ASN A 218 -6.51 -20.04 -10.67
CA ASN A 218 -6.45 -20.71 -9.38
C ASN A 218 -7.71 -20.41 -8.53
N ASP A 219 -8.87 -20.87 -8.99
CA ASP A 219 -10.15 -20.82 -8.25
C ASP A 219 -10.10 -21.61 -6.92
N ARG A 220 -9.04 -22.38 -6.68
CA ARG A 220 -8.90 -23.16 -5.45
C ARG A 220 -8.81 -22.27 -4.22
N CYS A 221 -8.14 -21.12 -4.30
CA CYS A 221 -8.15 -20.18 -3.17
C CYS A 221 -9.57 -19.66 -2.88
N ALA A 222 -10.49 -19.60 -3.85
CA ALA A 222 -11.86 -19.18 -3.60
C ALA A 222 -12.67 -20.22 -2.79
N THR A 223 -12.26 -21.48 -2.79
CA THR A 223 -12.98 -22.59 -2.14
C THR A 223 -12.22 -23.23 -0.97
N ASP A 224 -10.90 -23.14 -0.94
CA ASP A 224 -10.03 -23.71 0.09
C ASP A 224 -8.86 -22.76 0.39
N VAL A 225 -8.84 -22.27 1.64
CA VAL A 225 -7.86 -21.31 2.15
C VAL A 225 -6.41 -21.82 2.09
N ASN A 226 -6.21 -23.13 2.03
CA ASN A 226 -4.86 -23.71 1.94
C ASN A 226 -4.17 -23.42 0.61
N PHE A 227 -4.92 -22.98 -0.41
CA PHE A 227 -4.41 -22.60 -1.73
C PHE A 227 -4.30 -21.07 -1.89
N CYS A 228 -4.46 -20.31 -0.81
CA CYS A 228 -4.35 -18.86 -0.83
C CYS A 228 -2.92 -18.40 -0.54
N PRO A 229 -2.47 -17.30 -1.19
CA PRO A 229 -1.20 -16.67 -0.88
C PRO A 229 -1.10 -16.20 0.56
N LEU A 230 -2.21 -15.75 1.15
CA LEU A 230 -2.25 -15.27 2.52
C LEU A 230 -3.41 -15.92 3.28
N ALA A 231 -3.15 -16.40 4.49
CA ALA A 231 -4.18 -17.00 5.33
C ALA A 231 -3.96 -16.62 6.80
N LYS A 232 -5.03 -16.42 7.55
CA LYS A 232 -4.96 -16.27 9.00
C LYS A 232 -4.62 -17.61 9.63
N VAL A 233 -3.65 -17.64 10.54
CA VAL A 233 -3.29 -18.84 11.31
C VAL A 233 -4.23 -18.97 12.51
N VAL A 234 -4.88 -20.14 12.64
CA VAL A 234 -5.74 -20.46 13.79
C VAL A 234 -4.95 -21.33 14.77
N ARG A 235 -4.93 -20.93 16.04
CA ARG A 235 -4.23 -21.63 17.12
C ARG A 235 -5.21 -22.09 18.19
N ASP A 236 -4.93 -23.24 18.80
CA ASP A 236 -5.66 -23.69 19.99
C ASP A 236 -5.23 -22.92 21.26
N ALA A 237 -5.84 -23.26 22.40
CA ALA A 237 -5.53 -22.67 23.70
C ALA A 237 -4.07 -22.89 24.16
N GLN A 238 -3.36 -23.85 23.55
CA GLN A 238 -1.95 -24.15 23.82
C GLN A 238 -1.01 -23.47 22.80
N GLY A 239 -1.55 -22.66 21.88
CA GLY A 239 -0.78 -21.93 20.86
C GLY A 239 -0.37 -22.78 19.65
N LYS A 240 -0.79 -24.05 19.58
CA LYS A 240 -0.50 -24.92 18.44
C LYS A 240 -1.40 -24.54 17.27
N VAL A 241 -0.83 -24.48 16.07
CA VAL A 241 -1.61 -24.25 14.84
C VAL A 241 -2.54 -25.43 14.61
N VAL A 242 -3.85 -25.15 14.54
CA VAL A 242 -4.91 -26.13 14.31
C VAL A 242 -5.64 -25.93 13.00
N GLY A 243 -5.44 -24.79 12.33
CA GLY A 243 -6.08 -24.52 11.05
C GLY A 243 -5.71 -23.18 10.46
N LYS A 244 -6.42 -22.83 9.39
CA LYS A 244 -6.31 -21.57 8.67
C LYS A 244 -7.68 -21.00 8.39
N GLU A 245 -7.79 -19.68 8.38
CA GLU A 245 -9.01 -18.93 8.06
C GLU A 245 -8.76 -17.96 6.91
N ARG A 246 -9.79 -17.74 6.11
CA ARG A 246 -9.79 -16.74 5.06
C ARG A 246 -9.74 -15.35 5.68
N ILE A 247 -8.94 -14.47 5.09
CA ILE A 247 -8.91 -13.04 5.39
C ILE A 247 -9.80 -12.36 4.35
N GLU A 248 -10.89 -11.76 4.83
CA GLU A 248 -11.82 -11.01 4.00
C GLU A 248 -11.30 -9.61 3.69
N GLU A 249 -11.73 -9.07 2.56
CA GLU A 249 -11.45 -7.68 2.20
C GLU A 249 -12.11 -6.71 3.17
N LYS A 250 -11.39 -5.63 3.52
CA LYS A 250 -11.85 -4.61 4.46
C LYS A 250 -12.27 -3.37 3.71
N PHE A 251 -13.50 -2.94 3.98
CA PHE A 251 -14.13 -1.81 3.29
C PHE A 251 -14.10 -0.51 4.10
N LYS A 252 -13.37 -0.48 5.23
CA LYS A 252 -13.20 0.73 6.06
C LYS A 252 -11.95 0.60 6.95
N PRO A 253 -11.34 1.73 7.34
CA PRO A 253 -10.29 1.72 8.36
C PRO A 253 -10.81 1.17 9.69
N SER A 254 -9.96 0.41 10.38
CA SER A 254 -10.22 -0.10 11.72
C SER A 254 -10.01 0.98 12.79
N GLU A 255 -10.38 0.67 14.03
CA GLU A 255 -10.03 1.52 15.19
C GLU A 255 -8.52 1.59 15.43
N ARG A 256 -7.77 0.53 15.07
CA ARG A 256 -6.31 0.52 15.22
C ARG A 256 -5.62 1.30 14.11
N ASP A 257 -6.16 1.28 12.89
CA ASP A 257 -5.73 2.16 11.79
C ASP A 257 -5.88 3.64 12.22
N ALA A 258 -7.04 4.01 12.75
CA ALA A 258 -7.27 5.34 13.29
C ALA A 258 -6.38 5.66 14.51
N GLY A 259 -6.15 4.66 15.38
CA GLY A 259 -5.25 4.77 16.51
C GLY A 259 -3.81 5.06 16.11
N TRP A 260 -3.32 4.43 15.03
CA TRP A 260 -2.02 4.68 14.44
C TRP A 260 -1.91 6.14 14.00
N ILE A 261 -2.90 6.67 13.26
CA ILE A 261 -2.90 8.08 12.84
C ILE A 261 -2.89 9.03 14.06
N ARG A 262 -3.72 8.78 15.08
CA ARG A 262 -3.74 9.62 16.30
C ARG A 262 -2.40 9.61 17.04
N LYS A 263 -1.66 8.50 16.97
CA LYS A 263 -0.34 8.36 17.59
C LYS A 263 0.74 9.15 16.85
N TYR A 264 0.80 9.05 15.52
CA TYR A 264 1.89 9.66 14.73
C TYR A 264 1.55 11.08 14.23
N TYR A 265 0.27 11.43 14.18
CA TYR A 265 -0.23 12.77 13.89
C TYR A 265 -1.20 13.25 14.99
N PRO A 266 -0.71 13.35 16.24
CA PRO A 266 -1.56 13.75 17.35
C PRO A 266 -2.08 15.18 17.13
N TRP A 267 -3.24 15.47 17.73
CA TRP A 267 -3.63 16.86 17.92
C TRP A 267 -2.64 17.51 18.90
N PRO A 268 -1.97 18.63 18.54
CA PRO A 268 -1.02 19.27 19.44
C PRO A 268 -1.74 19.68 20.72
N ALA A 269 -1.10 19.42 21.86
CA ALA A 269 -1.56 20.02 23.12
C ALA A 269 -1.49 21.54 22.97
N ALA A 270 -2.57 22.22 23.37
CA ALA A 270 -2.65 23.68 23.37
C ALA A 270 -1.64 24.30 24.34
#